data_AF-A0A2J6JEK9-F1
#
_entry.id   AF-A0A2J6JEK9-F1
#
_cell.length_a   1.000
_cell.length_b   1.000
_cell.length_c   1.000
_cell.angle_alpha   90.00
_cell.angle_beta   90.00
_cell.angle_gamma   90.00
#
_symmetry.space_group_name_H-M   'P 1'
#
loop_
_entity.id
_entity.type
_entity.pdbx_description
1 polymer ?
#
loop_
_entity_poly.entity_id
_entity_poly.type
_entity_poly.pdbx_seq_one_letter_code
_entity_poly.pdbx_strand_id
1 'polypeptide(L)'
;MPLLIVRPILIFSLLLLLSLTACAPKGGLFGNPEFPYAPPQPPQVGDLLHLATGLYVTPAEMLAAIAETRLIYIGETHDNPASHRFQLEVLTD
;
A
#
# COMPACT_ATOMS: atom_id res chain seq x y z
N MET A 1 12.47 29.95 -51.29
CA MET A 1 13.25 28.95 -50.52
C MET A 1 12.86 28.79 -49.03
N PRO A 2 12.19 29.72 -48.31
CA PRO A 2 11.86 29.47 -46.88
C PRO A 2 10.67 28.52 -46.70
N LEU A 3 9.70 28.52 -47.62
CA LEU A 3 8.49 27.67 -47.54
C LEU A 3 8.76 26.16 -47.67
N LEU A 4 9.88 25.75 -48.28
CA LEU A 4 10.27 24.34 -48.43
C LEU A 4 10.83 23.73 -47.14
N ILE A 5 11.37 24.55 -46.23
CA ILE A 5 12.00 24.12 -44.96
C ILE A 5 11.00 24.15 -43.80
N VAL A 6 10.00 25.04 -43.84
CA VAL A 6 8.98 25.16 -42.78
C VAL A 6 8.08 23.93 -42.70
N ARG A 7 7.76 23.30 -43.85
CA ARG A 7 6.92 22.09 -43.92
C ARG A 7 7.49 20.88 -43.17
N PRO A 8 8.75 20.45 -43.37
CA PRO A 8 9.32 19.32 -42.65
C PRO A 8 9.49 19.60 -41.14
N ILE A 9 9.78 20.85 -40.75
CA ILE A 9 9.86 21.23 -39.34
C ILE A 9 8.49 21.11 -38.64
N LEU A 10 7.41 21.52 -39.31
CA LEU A 10 6.06 21.42 -38.77
C LEU A 10 5.62 19.95 -38.63
N ILE A 11 5.95 19.11 -39.62
CA ILE A 11 5.67 17.67 -39.59
C ILE A 11 6.48 16.98 -38.48
N PHE A 12 7.76 17.33 -38.33
CA PHE A 12 8.61 16.77 -37.27
C PHE A 12 8.14 17.19 -35.88
N SER A 13 7.75 18.46 -35.72
CA SER A 13 7.19 18.98 -34.46
C SER A 13 5.87 18.30 -34.12
N LEU A 14 5.01 18.06 -35.12
CA LEU A 14 3.75 17.34 -34.94
C LEU A 14 3.99 15.87 -34.56
N LEU A 15 4.94 15.18 -35.21
CA LEU A 15 5.32 13.82 -34.87
C LEU A 15 5.91 13.72 -33.46
N LEU A 16 6.69 14.71 -33.04
CA LEU A 16 7.24 14.81 -31.68
C LEU A 16 6.14 15.07 -30.64
N LEU A 17 5.12 15.85 -30.98
CA LEU A 17 3.95 16.06 -30.12
C LEU A 17 3.09 14.80 -30.00
N LEU A 18 2.96 14.03 -31.09
CA LEU A 18 2.24 12.75 -31.10
C LEU A 18 2.98 11.65 -30.33
N SER A 19 4.31 11.67 -30.26
CA SER A 19 5.07 10.70 -29.46
C SER A 19 5.00 10.96 -27.95
N LEU A 20 4.56 12.14 -27.52
CA LEU A 20 4.33 12.47 -26.11
C LEU A 20 3.01 11.93 -25.55
N THR A 21 2.12 11.39 -26.39
CA THR A 21 0.88 10.72 -25.93
C THR A 21 1.14 9.24 -25.66
N ALA A 22 1.97 8.94 -24.66
CA ALA A 22 2.08 7.57 -24.14
C ALA A 22 0.79 7.19 -23.37
N CYS A 23 0.34 5.95 -23.52
CA CYS A 23 -0.79 5.42 -22.75
C CYS A 23 -0.43 5.37 -21.26
N ALA A 24 -0.92 6.33 -20.48
CA ALA A 24 -1.00 6.15 -19.04
C ALA A 24 -1.99 5.00 -18.75
N PRO A 25 -1.64 4.04 -17.87
CA PRO A 25 -2.59 3.01 -17.46
C PRO A 25 -3.85 3.68 -16.89
N LYS A 26 -5.00 3.35 -17.48
CA LYS A 26 -6.32 3.88 -17.06
C LYS A 26 -6.87 3.22 -15.78
N GLY A 27 -6.09 2.37 -15.12
CA GLY A 27 -6.46 1.71 -13.88
C GLY A 27 -5.74 2.34 -12.70
N GLY A 28 -6.44 2.55 -11.59
CA GLY A 28 -5.80 2.77 -10.30
C GLY A 28 -4.87 1.60 -9.93
N LEU A 29 -4.14 1.75 -8.83
CA LEU A 29 -3.33 0.64 -8.27
C LEU A 29 -4.17 -0.64 -8.24
N PHE A 30 -3.63 -1.72 -8.81
CA PHE A 30 -4.28 -3.03 -8.71
C PHE A 30 -4.21 -3.49 -7.25
N GLY A 31 -5.37 -3.80 -6.67
CA GLY A 31 -5.49 -4.25 -5.28
C GLY A 31 -5.70 -3.10 -4.28
N ASN A 32 -6.05 -3.46 -3.05
CA ASN A 32 -6.12 -2.53 -1.94
C ASN A 32 -4.83 -2.66 -1.11
N PRO A 33 -3.91 -1.68 -1.11
CA PRO A 33 -2.69 -1.77 -0.32
C PRO A 33 -2.96 -1.79 1.19
N GLU A 34 -4.09 -1.28 1.65
CA GLU A 34 -4.51 -1.37 3.06
C GLU A 34 -4.94 -2.79 3.43
N PHE A 35 -5.45 -3.56 2.45
CA PHE A 35 -5.93 -4.94 2.63
C PHE A 35 -5.44 -5.82 1.47
N PRO A 36 -4.13 -6.15 1.42
CA PRO A 36 -3.56 -6.95 0.33
C PRO A 36 -4.20 -8.35 0.26
N TYR A 37 -4.59 -8.90 1.41
CA TYR A 37 -5.34 -10.15 1.54
C TYR A 37 -6.60 -9.86 2.36
N ALA A 38 -7.75 -9.77 1.67
CA ALA A 38 -9.01 -9.42 2.31
C ALA A 38 -9.45 -10.50 3.31
N PRO A 39 -9.77 -10.13 4.56
CA PRO A 39 -10.31 -11.09 5.52
C PRO A 39 -11.70 -11.59 5.13
N PRO A 40 -12.14 -12.76 5.63
CA PRO A 40 -13.45 -13.34 5.31
C PRO A 40 -14.63 -12.49 5.82
N GLN A 41 -14.37 -11.61 6.80
CA GLN A 41 -15.32 -10.65 7.36
C GLN A 41 -14.58 -9.35 7.71
N PRO A 42 -15.27 -8.21 7.89
CA PRO A 42 -14.64 -6.99 8.38
C PRO A 42 -14.07 -7.18 9.80
N PRO A 43 -12.88 -6.62 10.13
CA PRO A 43 -12.33 -6.65 11.48
C PRO A 43 -13.23 -5.97 12.50
N GLN A 44 -13.36 -6.58 13.67
CA GLN A 44 -14.03 -6.04 14.85
C GLN A 44 -13.01 -5.60 15.90
N VAL A 45 -13.44 -4.79 16.87
CA VAL A 45 -12.58 -4.35 17.96
C VAL A 45 -12.11 -5.57 18.76
N GLY A 46 -10.80 -5.72 18.89
CA GLY A 46 -10.14 -6.84 19.59
C GLY A 46 -9.67 -7.96 18.67
N ASP A 47 -10.07 -7.96 17.39
CA ASP A 47 -9.54 -8.91 16.41
C ASP A 47 -8.05 -8.61 16.13
N LEU A 48 -7.25 -9.67 15.99
CA LEU A 48 -5.89 -9.59 15.47
C LEU A 48 -5.88 -10.19 14.06
N LEU A 49 -5.54 -9.37 13.06
CA LEU A 49 -5.53 -9.76 11.66
C LEU A 49 -4.09 -9.91 11.15
N HIS A 50 -3.72 -11.11 10.71
CA HIS A 50 -2.44 -11.33 10.05
C HIS A 50 -2.52 -10.92 8.57
N LEU A 51 -2.10 -9.68 8.28
CA LEU A 51 -2.28 -9.02 6.98
C LEU A 51 -1.72 -9.83 5.79
N ALA A 52 -0.62 -10.56 5.96
CA ALA A 52 -0.01 -11.35 4.88
C ALA A 52 -0.84 -12.58 4.47
N THR A 53 -1.85 -12.96 5.26
CA THR A 53 -2.72 -14.12 5.00
C THR A 53 -4.20 -13.78 4.96
N GLY A 54 -4.60 -12.64 5.53
CA GLY A 54 -6.01 -12.30 5.71
C GLY A 54 -6.73 -13.12 6.79
N LEU A 55 -5.99 -13.87 7.61
CA LEU A 55 -6.54 -14.72 8.67
C LEU A 55 -6.50 -14.01 10.02
N TYR A 56 -7.55 -14.23 10.81
CA TYR A 56 -7.57 -13.84 12.21
C TYR A 56 -6.72 -14.80 13.03
N VAL A 57 -6.00 -14.25 14.00
CA VAL A 57 -5.12 -14.98 14.92
C VAL A 57 -5.47 -14.64 16.36
N THR A 58 -5.10 -15.52 17.27
CA THR A 58 -5.14 -15.28 18.72
C THR A 58 -3.92 -14.48 19.18
N PRO A 59 -3.96 -13.85 20.37
CA PRO A 59 -2.78 -13.20 20.95
C PRO A 59 -1.57 -14.12 21.06
N ALA A 60 -1.77 -15.37 21.48
CA ALA A 60 -0.70 -16.36 21.59
C ALA A 60 -0.06 -16.68 20.23
N GLU A 61 -0.86 -16.82 19.17
CA GLU A 61 -0.35 -17.05 17.81
C GLU A 61 0.39 -15.82 17.27
N MET A 62 -0.11 -14.61 17.55
CA MET A 62 0.58 -13.37 17.20
C MET A 62 1.94 -13.25 17.92
N LEU A 63 1.98 -13.50 19.23
CA LEU A 63 3.22 -13.44 20.02
C LEU A 63 4.24 -14.48 19.54
N ALA A 64 3.79 -15.72 19.29
CA ALA A 64 4.63 -16.76 18.73
C ALA A 64 5.20 -16.38 17.35
N ALA A 65 4.42 -15.67 16.52
CA ALA A 65 4.87 -15.23 15.20
C ALA A 65 5.95 -14.13 15.27
N ILE A 66 5.93 -13.28 16.30
CA ILE A 66 6.90 -12.18 16.46
C ILE A 66 8.10 -12.55 17.35
N ALA A 67 8.03 -13.62 18.15
CA ALA A 67 9.03 -13.99 19.16
C ALA A 67 10.48 -14.10 18.62
N GLU A 68 10.66 -14.61 17.41
CA GLU A 68 11.98 -14.79 16.79
C GLU A 68 12.44 -13.56 15.97
N THR A 69 11.67 -12.46 16.01
CA THR A 69 11.94 -11.26 15.23
C THR A 69 12.89 -10.33 15.98
N ARG A 70 14.01 -9.97 15.35
CA ARG A 70 15.02 -9.09 15.94
C ARG A 70 14.56 -7.66 16.20
N LEU A 71 13.60 -7.18 15.41
CA LEU A 71 13.07 -5.81 15.46
C LEU A 71 11.59 -5.83 15.12
N ILE A 72 10.77 -5.35 16.06
CA ILE A 72 9.33 -5.26 15.91
C ILE A 72 8.96 -3.78 16.00
N TYR A 73 8.16 -3.31 15.05
CA TYR A 73 7.57 -1.98 15.10
C TYR A 73 6.14 -2.09 15.61
N ILE A 74 5.84 -1.40 16.71
CA ILE A 74 4.50 -1.38 17.29
C ILE A 74 3.98 0.05 17.19
N GLY A 75 3.00 0.26 16.31
CA GLY A 75 2.32 1.54 16.15
C GLY A 75 1.10 1.66 17.05
N GLU A 76 0.80 2.88 17.48
CA GLU A 76 -0.46 3.23 18.14
C GLU A 76 -1.06 4.49 17.50
N THR A 77 -2.37 4.65 17.63
CA THR A 77 -2.99 5.97 17.47
C THR A 77 -2.91 6.70 18.81
N HIS A 78 -2.21 7.83 18.85
CA HIS A 78 -1.85 8.53 20.11
C HIS A 78 -3.05 9.08 20.92
N ASP A 79 -4.26 9.07 20.36
CA ASP A 79 -5.50 9.47 21.01
C ASP A 79 -6.42 8.28 21.36
N ASN A 80 -5.92 7.05 21.23
CA ASN A 80 -6.67 5.83 21.51
C ASN A 80 -6.08 5.04 22.70
N PRO A 81 -6.68 5.14 23.89
CA PRO A 81 -6.23 4.38 25.06
C PRO A 81 -6.25 2.87 24.90
N ALA A 82 -7.09 2.32 24.00
CA ALA A 82 -7.09 0.89 23.72
C ALA A 82 -5.84 0.47 22.94
N SER A 83 -5.38 1.28 21.99
CA SER A 83 -4.11 1.07 21.28
C SER A 83 -2.94 1.10 22.25
N HIS A 84 -2.91 2.07 23.16
CA HIS A 84 -1.84 2.19 24.16
C HIS A 84 -1.78 0.96 25.09
N ARG A 85 -2.93 0.48 25.59
CA ARG A 85 -2.98 -0.73 26.42
C ARG A 85 -2.46 -1.97 25.70
N PHE A 86 -2.85 -2.14 24.43
CA PHE A 86 -2.39 -3.28 23.65
C PHE A 86 -0.88 -3.21 23.35
N GLN A 87 -0.35 -2.01 23.08
CA GLN A 87 1.10 -1.84 22.98
C GLN A 87 1.82 -2.26 24.26
N LEU A 88 1.32 -1.85 25.43
CA LEU A 88 1.89 -2.25 26.72
C LEU A 88 1.84 -3.78 26.91
N GLU A 89 0.72 -4.42 26.60
CA GLU A 89 0.56 -5.89 26.66
C GLU A 89 1.65 -6.60 25.85
N VAL A 90 1.85 -6.21 24.59
CA VAL A 90 2.87 -6.80 23.70
C VAL A 90 4.31 -6.56 24.20
N LEU A 91 4.57 -5.47 24.92
CA LEU A 91 5.90 -5.15 25.45
C LEU A 91 6.22 -5.86 26.77
N THR A 92 5.21 -6.36 27.48
CA THR A 92 5.37 -6.94 28.82
C THR A 92 5.24 -8.46 28.88
N ASP A 93 4.72 -9.08 27.84
CA ASP A 93 4.76 -10.55 27.64
C ASP A 93 6.16 -11.03 27.20
#